data_AF-A0A953LI72-F1
#
_entry.id   AF-A0A953LI72-F1
#
_cell.length_a   1.000
_cell.length_b   1.000
_cell.length_c   1.000
_cell.angle_alpha   90.00
_cell.angle_beta   90.00
_cell.angle_gamma   90.00
#
_symmetry.space_group_name_H-M   'P 1'
#
loop_
_entity.id
_entity.type
_entity.pdbx_description
1 polymer ?
#
loop_
_entity_poly.entity_id
_entity_poly.type
_entity_poly.pdbx_seq_one_letter_code
_entity_poly.pdbx_strand_id
1 'polypeptide(L)' 'MAGSQFLQKARGAFYTTHTAAEYMVRWAVRSPGDLILEPCFGAGAFLGPLSEALGPERVYGAEIDEAA' A
#
# COMPACT_ATOMS: atom_id res chain seq x y z
N MET A 1 -22.10 -6.22 -12.90
CA MET A 1 -20.76 -5.87 -12.38
C MET A 1 -20.77 -5.23 -10.98
N ALA A 2 -21.79 -5.46 -10.13
CA ALA A 2 -21.82 -4.98 -8.74
C ALA A 2 -21.44 -6.05 -7.69
N GLY A 3 -21.47 -7.34 -8.08
CA GLY A 3 -21.22 -8.45 -7.16
C GLY A 3 -19.76 -8.56 -6.68
N SER A 4 -18.79 -8.19 -7.52
CA SER A 4 -17.36 -8.33 -7.19
C SER A 4 -16.94 -7.45 -6.02
N GLN A 5 -17.29 -6.15 -6.05
CA GLN A 5 -16.88 -5.21 -5.00
C GLN A 5 -17.63 -5.46 -3.67
N PHE A 6 -18.88 -5.91 -3.73
CA PHE A 6 -19.64 -6.33 -2.55
C PHE A 6 -19.00 -7.55 -1.88
N LEU A 7 -18.62 -8.57 -2.67
CA LEU A 7 -17.93 -9.76 -2.16
C LEU A 7 -16.55 -9.43 -1.59
N GLN A 8 -15.81 -8.52 -2.22
CA GLN A 8 -14.53 -8.03 -1.70
C GLN A 8 -14.70 -7.36 -0.33
N LYS A 9 -15.66 -6.43 -0.20
CA LYS A 9 -15.94 -5.76 1.09
C LYS A 9 -16.46 -6.73 2.15
N ALA A 10 -17.31 -7.68 1.77
CA ALA A 10 -17.78 -8.73 2.68
C ALA A 10 -16.65 -9.63 3.21
N ARG A 11 -15.55 -9.74 2.46
CA ARG A 11 -14.30 -10.41 2.85
C ARG A 11 -13.31 -9.50 3.57
N GLY A 12 -13.71 -8.26 3.88
CA GLY A 12 -12.87 -7.29 4.60
C GLY A 12 -11.89 -6.51 3.71
N ALA A 13 -11.99 -6.59 2.38
CA ALA A 13 -11.15 -5.80 1.49
C ALA A 13 -11.65 -4.34 1.46
N PHE A 14 -10.98 -3.50 2.26
CA PHE A 14 -11.13 -2.06 2.26
C PHE A 14 -9.85 -1.43 1.70
N TYR A 15 -10.00 -0.60 0.68
CA TYR A 15 -8.87 0.00 0.00
C TYR A 15 -8.57 1.39 0.55
N THR A 16 -7.29 1.66 0.79
CA THR A 16 -6.79 2.99 1.12
C THR A 16 -6.83 3.89 -0.11
N THR A 17 -7.31 5.12 0.04
CA THR A 17 -7.26 6.12 -1.03
C THR A 17 -5.84 6.64 -1.18
N HIS A 18 -5.46 7.03 -2.40
CA HIS A 18 -4.11 7.56 -2.67
C HIS A 18 -3.77 8.76 -1.77
N THR A 19 -4.72 9.68 -1.55
CA THR A 19 -4.54 10.85 -0.67
C THR A 19 -4.26 10.46 0.78
N ALA A 20 -4.94 9.44 1.30
CA ALA A 20 -4.67 8.94 2.65
C ALA A 20 -3.30 8.27 2.71
N ALA A 21 -2.93 7.49 1.68
CA ALA A 21 -1.63 6.84 1.61
C ALA A 21 -0.48 7.86 1.61
N GLU A 22 -0.53 8.88 0.76
CA GLU A 22 0.46 9.96 0.74
C GLU A 22 0.58 10.68 2.09
N TYR A 23 -0.55 11.01 2.72
CA TYR A 23 -0.55 11.69 4.01
C TYR A 23 0.16 10.83 5.07
N MET A 24 -0.17 9.54 5.11
CA MET A 24 0.46 8.63 6.07
C MET A 24 1.93 8.38 5.77
N VAL A 25 2.36 8.31 4.51
CA VAL A 25 3.79 8.18 4.15
C VAL A 25 4.58 9.40 4.63
N ARG A 26 4.09 10.61 4.37
CA ARG A 26 4.71 11.86 4.87
C ARG A 26 4.82 11.87 6.40
N TRP A 27 3.84 11.31 7.09
CA TRP A 27 3.89 11.17 8.54
C TRP A 27 4.84 10.05 8.98
N ALA A 28 4.85 8.90 8.32
CA ALA A 28 5.51 7.68 8.77
C ALA A 28 7.02 7.68 8.51
N VAL A 29 7.46 8.13 7.34
CA VAL A 29 8.87 8.18 6.95
C VAL A 29 9.61 9.20 7.80
N ARG A 30 10.69 8.79 8.47
CA ARG A 30 11.44 9.66 9.40
C ARG A 30 12.81 10.04 8.85
N SER A 31 13.38 9.20 7.99
CA SER A 31 14.68 9.41 7.38
C SER A 31 14.71 8.86 5.95
N PRO A 32 15.43 9.49 5.01
CA PRO A 32 15.66 8.93 3.68
C PRO A 32 16.42 7.59 3.70
N GLY A 33 17.01 7.22 4.85
CA GLY A 33 17.69 5.94 5.04
C GLY A 33 16.78 4.79 5.50
N ASP A 34 15.49 5.05 5.80
CA ASP A 34 14.58 4.04 6.32
C ASP A 34 14.37 2.90 5.31
N LEU A 35 14.20 1.68 5.82
CA LEU A 35 13.76 0.51 5.03
C LEU A 35 12.34 0.17 5.48
N ILE A 36 11.40 0.11 4.54
CA ILE A 36 9.98 -0.07 4.84
C ILE A 36 9.45 -1.33 4.17
N LEU A 37 8.72 -2.13 4.94
CA LEU A 37 7.89 -3.23 4.46
C LEU A 37 6.44 -2.75 4.47
N GLU A 38 5.75 -2.86 3.34
CA GLU A 38 4.28 -2.81 3.28
C GLU A 38 3.71 -4.24 3.19
N PRO A 39 3.21 -4.80 4.31
CA PRO A 39 2.53 -6.09 4.31
C PRO A 39 1.08 -5.96 3.83
N CYS A 40 0.56 -7.00 3.18
CA CYS A 40 -0.81 -7.07 2.67
C CYS A 40 -1.13 -5.89 1.73
N PHE A 41 -0.22 -5.61 0.79
CA PHE A 41 -0.26 -4.36 0.03
C PHE A 41 -1.49 -4.23 -0.88
N GLY A 42 -2.21 -5.33 -1.17
CA GLY A 42 -3.39 -5.31 -2.03
C GLY A 42 -3.13 -4.58 -3.35
N ALA A 43 -3.82 -3.47 -3.60
CA ALA A 43 -3.61 -2.65 -4.81
C ALA A 43 -2.34 -1.76 -4.78
N GLY A 44 -1.47 -1.90 -3.77
CA GLY A 44 -0.18 -1.22 -3.68
C GLY A 44 -0.28 0.27 -3.34
N ALA A 45 -1.33 0.72 -2.66
CA ALA A 45 -1.62 2.14 -2.43
C ALA A 45 -0.46 2.93 -1.78
N PHE A 46 0.37 2.28 -0.98
CA PHE A 46 1.54 2.89 -0.33
C PHE A 46 2.85 2.76 -1.13
N LEU A 47 2.97 1.76 -2.01
CA LEU A 47 4.24 1.41 -2.65
C LEU A 47 4.79 2.56 -3.51
N GLY A 48 3.92 3.22 -4.26
CA GLY A 48 4.27 4.39 -5.08
C GLY A 48 4.79 5.55 -4.22
N PRO A 49 3.97 6.12 -3.31
CA PRO A 49 4.40 7.22 -2.44
C PRO A 49 5.63 6.89 -1.58
N LEU A 50 5.77 5.64 -1.11
CA LEU A 50 6.96 5.18 -0.40
C LEU A 50 8.21 5.20 -1.29
N SER A 51 8.08 4.72 -2.54
CA SER A 51 9.19 4.71 -3.50
C SER A 51 9.62 6.13 -3.89
N GLU A 52 8.67 7.07 -3.98
CA GLU A 52 8.97 8.49 -4.20
C GLU A 52 9.73 9.11 -3.02
N ALA A 53 9.40 8.72 -1.79
CA ALA A 53 10.00 9.26 -0.58
C ALA A 53 11.38 8.67 -0.24
N LEU A 54 11.60 7.38 -0.53
CA LEU A 54 12.76 6.61 -0.08
C LEU A 54 13.64 6.06 -1.21
N GLY A 55 13.12 5.96 -2.43
CA GLY A 55 13.71 5.14 -3.49
C GLY A 55 13.19 3.70 -3.47
N PRO A 56 12.97 3.07 -4.65
CA PRO A 56 12.35 1.75 -4.74
C PRO A 56 13.21 0.63 -4.11
N GLU A 57 14.53 0.81 -4.00
CA GLU A 57 15.44 -0.16 -3.37
C GLU A 57 15.25 -0.29 -1.85
N ARG A 58 14.47 0.61 -1.25
CA ARG A 58 14.20 0.66 0.19
C ARG A 58 12.79 0.21 0.57
N VAL A 59 11.97 -0.12 -0.42
CA VAL A 59 10.56 -0.46 -0.24
C VAL A 59 10.34 -1.92 -0.60
N TYR A 60 9.79 -2.68 0.34
CA TYR A 60 9.48 -4.09 0.18
C TYR A 60 7.98 -4.29 0.29
N GLY A 61 7.39 -5.12 -0.57
CA GLY A 61 5.99 -5.50 -0.51
C GLY A 61 5.85 -6.99 -0.23
N ALA A 62 4.86 -7.36 0.58
CA ALA A 62 4.43 -8.76 0.72
C ALA A 62 2.92 -8.88 0.58
N GLU A 63 2.45 -9.73 -0.32
CA GLU A 63 1.03 -10.03 -0.54
C GLU A 63 0.86 -11.54 -0.76
N ILE A 64 -0.22 -12.10 -0.22
CA ILE A 64 -0.54 -13.52 -0.35
C ILE A 64 -1.31 -13.80 -1.63
N ASP A 65 -2.03 -12.81 -2.15
CA ASP A 65 -2.67 -12.89 -3.46
C ASP A 65 -1.63 -12.70 -4.57
N GLU A 66 -1.30 -13.78 -5.27
CA GLU A 66 -0.35 -13.77 -6.39
C GLU A 66 -0.81 -12.89 -7.57
N ALA A 67 -2.08 -12.50 -7.61
CA ALA A 67 -2.63 -11.65 -8.67
C ALA A 67 -2.56 -10.14 -8.38
N ALA A 68 -2.02 -9.73 -7.22
CA ALA A 68 -1.92 -8.35 -6.78
C ALA A 68 -0.84 -7.53 -7.53
#